data_AF-A0A0K6FLW4-F1
#
_entry.id   AF-A0A0K6FLW4-F1
#
_cell.length_a   1.000
_cell.length_b   1.000
_cell.length_c   1.000
_cell.angle_alpha   90.00
_cell.angle_beta   90.00
_cell.angle_gamma   90.00
#
_symmetry.space_group_name_H-M   'P 1'
#
loop_
_entity.id
_entity.type
_entity.pdbx_description
1 polymer ?
#
loop_
_entity_poly.entity_id
_entity_poly.type
_entity_poly.pdbx_seq_one_letter_code
_entity_poly.pdbx_strand_id
1 'polypeptide(L)'
;MGIRSAIAQVLKSRGINPPDPWFLPQPEEYKKVLEEEGFKVEHLSLNPRVVSLPGSMIDFFRSIYKVAFLKDMSDEDAEKVMEEISDICEFDQKDRNGTWSYLYAPLRFQAIAPI
;
A
#
# COMPACT_ATOMS: atom_id res chain seq x y z
N MET A 1 -3.34 0.11 -8.44
CA MET A 1 -4.27 1.17 -7.97
C MET A 1 -4.97 0.66 -6.73
N GLY A 2 -5.61 1.52 -5.94
CA GLY A 2 -6.76 1.21 -5.06
C GLY A 2 -6.66 0.15 -3.96
N ILE A 3 -5.60 -0.65 -3.81
CA ILE A 3 -5.56 -1.79 -2.87
C ILE A 3 -5.95 -1.37 -1.45
N ARG A 4 -5.42 -0.24 -0.94
CA ARG A 4 -5.80 0.30 0.38
C ARG A 4 -7.28 0.67 0.47
N SER A 5 -7.84 1.22 -0.58
CA SER A 5 -9.27 1.55 -0.67
C SER A 5 -10.13 0.28 -0.71
N ALA A 6 -9.72 -0.75 -1.46
CA ALA A 6 -10.41 -2.04 -1.50
C ALA A 6 -10.37 -2.73 -0.13
N ILE A 7 -9.22 -2.78 0.54
CA ILE A 7 -9.10 -3.27 1.92
C ILE A 7 -10.05 -2.48 2.84
N ALA A 8 -10.00 -1.15 2.78
CA ALA A 8 -10.85 -0.31 3.62
C ALA A 8 -12.34 -0.58 3.37
N GLN A 9 -12.75 -0.78 2.12
CA GLN A 9 -14.13 -1.11 1.74
C GLN A 9 -14.56 -2.46 2.32
N VAL A 10 -13.76 -3.52 2.11
CA VAL A 10 -14.05 -4.89 2.54
C VAL A 10 -14.06 -5.03 4.06
N LEU A 11 -13.18 -4.30 4.77
CA LEU A 11 -13.18 -4.29 6.23
C LEU A 11 -14.36 -3.49 6.80
N LYS A 12 -14.67 -2.32 6.22
CA LYS A 12 -15.80 -1.50 6.67
C LYS A 12 -17.14 -2.21 6.46
N SER A 13 -17.31 -2.98 5.38
CA SER A 13 -18.53 -3.76 5.15
C SER A 13 -18.77 -4.83 6.23
N ARG A 14 -17.72 -5.23 6.95
CA ARG A 14 -17.76 -6.17 8.08
C ARG A 14 -17.84 -5.48 9.45
N GLY A 15 -18.01 -4.16 9.49
CA GLY A 15 -17.99 -3.39 10.74
C GLY A 15 -16.60 -3.26 11.37
N ILE A 16 -15.53 -3.56 10.63
CA ILE A 16 -14.15 -3.48 11.09
C ILE A 16 -13.58 -2.13 10.64
N ASN A 17 -13.06 -1.35 11.58
CA ASN A 17 -12.31 -0.15 11.22
C ASN A 17 -10.96 -0.56 10.63
N PRO A 18 -10.67 -0.22 9.35
CA PRO A 18 -9.44 -0.65 8.72
C PRO A 18 -8.24 0.00 9.44
N PRO A 19 -7.26 -0.79 9.91
CA PRO A 19 -6.01 -0.22 10.38
C PRO A 19 -5.28 0.44 9.21
N ASP A 20 -4.48 1.46 9.50
CA ASP A 20 -3.58 2.06 8.51
C ASP A 20 -2.14 2.03 9.04
N PRO A 21 -1.44 0.88 8.89
CA PRO A 21 -0.16 0.65 9.54
C PRO A 21 1.01 1.37 8.85
N TRP A 22 0.77 2.09 7.76
CA TRP A 22 1.81 2.64 6.90
C TRP A 22 1.87 4.15 6.97
N PHE A 23 3.08 4.66 7.16
CA PHE A 23 3.37 6.08 7.00
C PHE A 23 3.62 6.37 5.51
N LEU A 24 2.64 6.97 4.86
CA LEU A 24 2.66 7.34 3.44
C LEU A 24 2.46 8.85 3.26
N PRO A 25 3.43 9.67 3.71
CA PRO A 25 3.28 11.12 3.77
C PRO A 25 3.26 11.76 2.38
N GLN A 26 2.63 12.92 2.30
CA GLN A 26 2.83 13.84 1.20
C GLN A 26 4.25 14.43 1.25
N PRO A 27 4.78 14.89 0.10
CA PRO A 27 6.08 15.51 0.03
C PRO A 27 6.34 16.57 1.10
N GLU A 28 5.38 17.46 1.32
CA GLU A 28 5.46 18.57 2.24
C GLU A 28 5.44 18.12 3.71
N GLU A 29 4.72 17.05 4.02
CA GLU A 29 4.68 16.47 5.37
C GLU A 29 6.03 15.87 5.72
N TYR A 30 6.63 15.09 4.82
CA TYR A 30 7.93 14.47 5.06
C TYR A 30 9.07 15.49 5.03
N LYS A 31 8.94 16.56 4.23
CA LYS A 31 9.88 17.68 4.24
C LYS A 31 9.97 18.32 5.63
N LYS A 32 8.82 18.58 6.27
CA LYS A 32 8.79 19.14 7.63
C LYS A 32 9.50 18.26 8.64
N VAL A 33 9.24 16.95 8.61
CA VAL A 33 9.92 15.97 9.49
C VAL A 33 11.45 16.06 9.33
N LEU A 34 11.95 16.16 8.10
CA LEU A 34 13.39 16.27 7.84
C LEU A 34 13.96 17.61 8.33
N GLU A 35 13.28 18.72 8.06
CA GLU A 35 13.73 20.07 8.43
C GLU A 35 13.67 20.32 9.95
N GLU A 36 12.71 19.72 10.66
CA GLU A 36 12.62 19.76 12.12
C GLU A 36 13.82 19.09 12.80
N GLU A 37 14.38 18.05 12.17
CA GLU A 37 15.61 17.36 12.61
C GLU A 37 16.89 18.04 12.09
N GLY A 38 16.78 19.23 11.49
CA GLY A 38 17.91 20.04 11.05
C GLY A 38 18.48 19.67 9.68
N PHE A 39 17.86 18.75 8.94
CA PHE A 39 18.27 18.47 7.56
C PHE A 39 17.87 19.61 6.63
N LYS A 40 18.74 19.90 5.65
CA LYS A 40 18.39 20.77 4.52
C LYS A 40 17.92 19.92 3.34
N VAL A 41 16.63 19.94 3.04
CA VAL A 41 16.04 19.18 1.93
C VAL A 41 16.32 19.88 0.60
N GLU A 42 17.04 19.21 -0.31
CA GLU A 42 17.35 19.73 -1.65
C GLU A 42 16.33 19.28 -2.69
N HIS A 43 15.84 18.04 -2.56
CA HIS A 43 14.85 17.48 -3.46
C HIS A 43 13.93 16.53 -2.69
N LEU A 44 12.65 16.55 -3.03
CA LEU A 44 11.67 15.61 -2.51
C LEU A 44 10.54 15.42 -3.52
N SER A 45 10.21 14.16 -3.84
CA SER A 45 9.18 13.83 -4.83
C SER A 45 8.49 12.49 -4.55
N LEU A 46 7.23 12.39 -4.98
CA LEU A 46 6.54 11.11 -5.15
C LEU A 46 6.83 10.58 -6.56
N ASN A 47 7.10 9.28 -6.66
CA ASN A 47 7.50 8.65 -7.91
C ASN A 47 6.55 7.49 -8.28
N PRO A 48 5.29 7.74 -8.70
CA PRO A 48 4.32 6.69 -8.99
C PRO A 48 4.80 5.69 -10.05
N ARG A 49 4.63 4.40 -9.79
CA ARG A 49 5.01 3.32 -10.70
C ARG A 49 3.98 2.20 -10.65
N VAL A 50 3.70 1.62 -11.82
CA VAL A 50 2.97 0.36 -11.97
C VAL A 50 3.99 -0.77 -12.02
N VAL A 51 3.77 -1.82 -11.23
CA VAL A 51 4.68 -2.96 -11.10
C VAL A 51 3.89 -4.24 -11.33
N SER A 52 4.40 -5.08 -12.23
CA SER A 52 3.85 -6.40 -12.50
C SER A 52 4.23 -7.37 -11.39
N LEU A 53 3.25 -8.14 -10.92
CA LEU A 53 3.44 -9.20 -9.95
C LEU A 53 3.91 -10.48 -10.63
N PRO A 54 4.83 -11.23 -10.02
CA PRO A 54 5.27 -12.53 -10.55
C PRO A 54 4.22 -13.65 -10.36
N GLY A 55 3.14 -13.38 -9.60
CA GLY A 55 2.10 -14.34 -9.26
C GLY A 55 0.74 -13.68 -9.11
N SER A 56 -0.16 -14.31 -8.35
CA SER A 56 -1.52 -13.81 -8.15
C SER A 56 -1.58 -12.63 -7.18
N MET A 57 -2.66 -11.86 -7.26
CA MET A 57 -2.95 -10.81 -6.28
C MET A 57 -3.12 -11.37 -4.86
N ILE A 58 -3.72 -12.56 -4.73
CA ILE A 58 -3.90 -13.21 -3.42
C ILE A 58 -2.54 -13.58 -2.81
N ASP A 59 -1.60 -14.12 -3.58
CA ASP A 59 -0.25 -14.44 -3.08
C ASP A 59 0.48 -13.18 -2.59
N PHE A 60 0.31 -12.08 -3.33
CA PHE A 60 0.81 -10.78 -2.91
C PHE A 60 0.17 -10.32 -1.58
N PHE A 61 -1.14 -10.49 -1.40
CA PHE A 61 -1.80 -10.16 -0.14
C PHE A 61 -1.36 -11.04 1.03
N ARG A 62 -1.21 -12.36 0.81
CA ARG A 62 -0.67 -13.28 1.82
C ARG A 62 0.72 -12.84 2.30
N SER A 63 1.56 -12.34 1.38
CA SER A 63 2.95 -11.97 1.67
C SER A 63 3.11 -10.67 2.47
N ILE A 64 2.29 -9.64 2.22
CA ILE A 64 2.47 -8.30 2.81
C ILE A 64 1.25 -7.85 3.60
N TYR A 65 0.05 -8.01 3.04
CA TYR A 65 -1.15 -7.38 3.57
C TYR A 65 -1.81 -8.17 4.70
N LYS A 66 -1.68 -9.51 4.72
CA LYS A 66 -2.22 -10.34 5.79
C LYS A 66 -1.69 -9.90 7.16
N VAL A 67 -0.38 -9.77 7.30
CA VAL A 67 0.26 -9.34 8.56
C VAL A 67 -0.03 -7.87 8.87
N ALA A 68 -0.15 -7.01 7.85
CA ALA A 68 -0.35 -5.59 8.04
C ALA A 68 -1.81 -5.22 8.44
N PHE A 69 -2.81 -5.86 7.83
CA PHE A 69 -4.22 -5.45 7.97
C PHE A 69 -5.11 -6.51 8.62
N LEU A 70 -4.76 -7.78 8.54
CA LEU A 70 -5.64 -8.91 8.89
C LEU A 70 -5.07 -9.80 10.00
N LYS A 71 -4.02 -9.35 10.71
CA LYS A 71 -3.30 -10.14 11.72
C LYS A 71 -4.17 -10.67 12.86
N ASP A 72 -5.26 -9.96 13.17
CA ASP A 72 -6.16 -10.28 14.28
C ASP A 72 -7.35 -11.17 13.83
N MET A 73 -7.39 -11.56 12.56
CA MET A 73 -8.38 -12.47 12.00
C MET A 73 -7.89 -13.93 12.06
N SER A 74 -8.84 -14.86 12.04
CA SER A 74 -8.52 -16.27 11.77
C SER A 74 -7.93 -16.41 10.36
N ASP A 75 -7.12 -17.44 10.13
CA ASP A 75 -6.56 -17.71 8.80
C ASP A 75 -7.64 -17.89 7.73
N GLU A 76 -8.76 -18.52 8.09
CA GLU A 76 -9.89 -18.76 7.19
C GLU A 76 -10.61 -17.44 6.82
N ASP A 77 -10.86 -16.58 7.81
CA ASP A 77 -11.53 -15.29 7.56
C ASP A 77 -10.62 -14.33 6.78
N ALA A 78 -9.32 -14.31 7.12
CA ALA A 78 -8.33 -13.53 6.40
C ALA A 78 -8.26 -13.95 4.92
N GLU A 79 -8.32 -15.26 4.64
CA GLU A 79 -8.31 -15.78 3.28
C GLU A 79 -9.54 -15.31 2.49
N LYS A 80 -10.75 -15.46 3.05
CA LYS A 80 -11.99 -14.96 2.43
C LYS A 80 -11.96 -13.45 2.16
N VAL A 81 -11.37 -12.68 3.08
CA VAL A 81 -11.20 -11.23 2.91
C VAL A 81 -10.22 -10.93 1.76
N MET A 82 -9.09 -11.65 1.68
CA MET A 82 -8.12 -11.46 0.60
C MET A 82 -8.68 -11.85 -0.78
N GLU A 83 -9.49 -12.90 -0.86
CA GLU A 83 -10.22 -13.29 -2.06
C GLU A 83 -11.15 -12.16 -2.53
N GLU A 84 -12.00 -11.63 -1.64
CA GLU A 84 -12.91 -10.52 -1.98
C GLU A 84 -12.14 -9.26 -2.44
N ILE A 85 -11.03 -8.92 -1.78
CA ILE A 85 -10.19 -7.79 -2.21
C ILE A 85 -9.59 -8.07 -3.59
N SER A 86 -9.15 -9.31 -3.85
CA SER A 86 -8.59 -9.71 -5.14
C SER A 86 -9.62 -9.57 -6.26
N ASP A 87 -10.87 -10.01 -6.01
CA ASP A 87 -11.98 -9.88 -6.96
C ASP A 87 -12.29 -8.42 -7.29
N ILE A 88 -12.34 -7.55 -6.27
CA ILE A 88 -12.50 -6.09 -6.47
C ILE A 88 -11.36 -5.53 -7.32
N CYS A 89 -10.13 -6.01 -7.10
CA CYS A 89 -8.95 -5.51 -7.79
C CYS A 89 -8.85 -6.02 -9.24
N GLU A 90 -9.51 -7.12 -9.60
CA GLU A 90 -9.31 -7.80 -10.89
C GLU A 90 -9.50 -6.88 -12.09
N PHE A 91 -10.57 -6.11 -12.11
CA PHE A 91 -10.93 -5.24 -13.25
C PHE A 91 -9.81 -4.27 -13.65
N ASP A 92 -9.17 -3.67 -12.65
CA ASP A 92 -8.18 -2.60 -12.83
C ASP A 92 -6.73 -3.09 -12.80
N GLN A 93 -6.49 -4.26 -12.20
CA GLN A 93 -5.15 -4.72 -11.85
C GLN A 93 -4.73 -6.01 -12.54
N LYS A 94 -5.61 -6.67 -13.28
CA LYS A 94 -5.29 -7.83 -14.10
C LYS A 94 -5.47 -7.50 -15.57
N ASP A 95 -4.40 -7.64 -16.35
CA ASP A 95 -4.48 -7.40 -17.78
C ASP A 95 -5.13 -8.57 -18.53
N ARG A 96 -5.34 -8.41 -19.85
CA ARG A 96 -5.94 -9.45 -20.71
C ARG A 96 -5.10 -10.72 -20.83
N ASN A 97 -3.81 -10.66 -20.47
CA ASN A 97 -2.91 -11.81 -20.46
C ASN A 97 -2.93 -12.53 -19.10
N GLY A 98 -3.72 -12.05 -18.13
CA GLY A 98 -3.77 -12.57 -16.77
C GLY A 98 -2.64 -12.07 -15.87
N THR A 99 -1.85 -11.09 -16.32
CA THR A 99 -0.78 -10.49 -15.52
C THR A 99 -1.35 -9.51 -14.51
N TRP A 100 -1.09 -9.77 -13.24
CA TRP A 100 -1.45 -8.84 -12.17
C TRP A 100 -0.44 -7.72 -12.04
N SER A 101 -0.90 -6.51 -11.73
CA SER A 101 -0.06 -5.34 -11.50
C SER A 101 -0.62 -4.47 -10.38
N TYR A 102 0.25 -3.90 -9.56
CA TYR A 102 -0.14 -2.92 -8.54
C TYR A 102 0.53 -1.56 -8.81
N LEU A 103 -0.01 -0.52 -8.20
CA LEU A 103 0.55 0.82 -8.27
C LEU A 103 1.02 1.23 -6.88
N TYR A 104 2.22 1.78 -6.80
CA TYR A 104 2.74 2.39 -5.58
C TYR A 104 3.47 3.69 -5.94
N ALA A 105 3.55 4.60 -4.97
CA ALA A 105 4.18 5.91 -5.13
C ALA A 105 5.27 6.08 -4.05
N PRO A 106 6.48 5.55 -4.28
CA PRO A 106 7.59 5.76 -3.36
C PRO A 106 7.94 7.24 -3.27
N LEU A 107 8.12 7.72 -2.04
CA LEU A 107 8.72 9.01 -1.76
C LEU A 107 10.24 8.87 -1.88
N ARG A 108 10.87 9.78 -2.62
CA ARG A 108 12.32 9.89 -2.75
C ARG A 108 12.74 11.29 -2.33
N PHE A 109 13.85 11.39 -1.63
CA PHE A 109 14.40 12.66 -1.21
C PHE A 109 15.93 12.68 -1.28
N GLN A 110 16.47 13.89 -1.35
CA GLN A 110 17.87 14.21 -1.16
C GLN A 110 17.93 15.34 -0.14
N ALA A 111 18.69 15.12 0.93
CA ALA A 111 18.85 16.10 2.00
C ALA A 111 20.28 16.08 2.55
N ILE A 112 20.75 17.23 2.99
CA ILE A 112 22.06 17.42 3.63
C ILE A 112 21.86 17.38 5.13
N ALA A 113 22.61 16.53 5.83
CA ALA A 113 22.58 16.42 7.27
C ALA A 113 23.11 17.70 7.96
N PRO A 114 22.60 18.04 9.16
CA PRO A 114 23.19 19.12 9.95
C PRO A 114 24.64 18.79 10.31
N ILE A 115 25.46 19.83 10.47
CA ILE A 115 26.87 19.74 10.92
C ILE A 115 26.91 19.51 12.43
#